data_AF-A0A438HSI6-F1
#
_entry.id   AF-A0A438HSI6-F1
#
_cell.length_a   1.000
_cell.length_b   1.000
_cell.length_c   1.000
_cell.angle_alpha   90.00
_cell.angle_beta   90.00
_cell.angle_gamma   90.00
#
_symmetry.space_group_name_H-M   'P 1'
#
loop_
_entity.id
_entity.type
_entity.pdbx_description
1 polymer ?
#
loop_
_entity_poly.entity_id
_entity_poly.type
_entity_poly.pdbx_seq_one_letter_code
_entity_poly.pdbx_strand_id
1 'polypeptide(L)'
;MLMRADELDDALSATRLLDGRIKVWIHVADPTSLIQPGSIVDSTPRFGSPWRSLGLDNGREAMKRGTSIFLPTATYPMFPEKLAMEGMSLKQGELCNAVTVSVVLHSDGSIAECTVDNSIIKPTYMLTYESASELLHLNLEEEVELKILSEAAALRLRWRRNQVWLNLIK
;
A
#
# COMPACT_ATOMS: atom_id res chain seq x y z
N MET A 1 22.89 -4.16 5.18
CA MET A 1 21.87 -4.50 6.17
C MET A 1 20.57 -4.68 5.39
N LEU A 2 20.18 -5.93 5.16
CA LEU A 2 18.99 -6.25 4.36
C LEU A 2 17.78 -5.91 5.23
N MET A 3 17.10 -4.80 4.93
CA MET A 3 15.67 -4.70 5.23
C MET A 3 15.04 -5.89 4.50
N ARG A 4 14.69 -6.94 5.23
CA ARG A 4 13.63 -7.82 4.74
C ARG A 4 12.37 -6.96 4.78
N ALA A 5 11.90 -6.57 3.61
CA ALA A 5 10.62 -5.90 3.43
C ALA A 5 9.49 -6.91 3.70
N ASP A 6 9.40 -7.37 4.95
CA ASP A 6 8.33 -8.28 5.39
C ASP A 6 7.07 -7.48 5.80
N GLU A 7 7.20 -6.16 5.98
CA GLU A 7 6.11 -5.20 6.17
C GLU A 7 5.80 -4.51 4.83
N LEU A 8 4.64 -4.83 4.26
CA LEU A 8 4.10 -4.19 3.07
C LEU A 8 2.90 -3.33 3.46
N ASP A 9 3.07 -2.02 3.33
CA ASP A 9 2.03 -1.04 3.61
C ASP A 9 1.11 -0.83 2.40
N ASP A 10 1.58 -1.12 1.20
CA ASP A 10 0.88 -0.83 -0.04
C ASP A 10 0.94 -1.96 -1.08
N ALA A 11 -0.09 -1.99 -1.92
CA ALA A 11 -0.18 -2.84 -3.10
C ALA A 11 -0.83 -2.06 -4.26
N LEU A 12 -0.50 -2.45 -5.48
CA LEU A 12 -0.99 -1.78 -6.69
C LEU A 12 -1.67 -2.78 -7.63
N SER A 13 -2.74 -2.33 -8.29
CA SER A 13 -3.33 -3.03 -9.43
C SER A 13 -3.72 -2.02 -10.51
N ALA A 14 -3.82 -2.47 -11.76
CA ALA A 14 -4.20 -1.62 -12.87
C ALA A 14 -4.87 -2.37 -14.02
N THR A 15 -5.76 -1.67 -14.71
CA THR A 15 -6.42 -2.19 -15.91
C THR A 15 -6.68 -1.09 -16.93
N ARG A 16 -7.02 -1.49 -18.15
CA ARG A 16 -7.56 -0.59 -19.17
C ARG A 16 -9.08 -0.69 -19.19
N LEU A 17 -9.73 0.47 -19.20
CA LEU A 17 -11.17 0.56 -19.40
C LEU A 17 -11.53 0.35 -20.88
N LEU A 18 -12.82 0.13 -21.16
CA LEU A 18 -13.33 -0.07 -22.53
C LEU A 18 -13.04 1.11 -23.46
N ASP A 19 -12.94 2.32 -22.91
CA ASP A 19 -12.59 3.54 -23.64
C ASP A 19 -11.07 3.76 -23.80
N GLY A 20 -10.25 2.80 -23.35
CA GLY A 20 -8.79 2.84 -23.43
C GLY A 20 -8.09 3.60 -22.30
N ARG A 21 -8.84 4.28 -21.41
CA ARG A 21 -8.24 4.95 -20.23
C ARG A 21 -7.65 3.92 -19.27
N ILE A 22 -6.62 4.34 -18.53
CA ILE A 22 -6.01 3.50 -17.50
C ILE A 22 -6.72 3.76 -16.17
N LYS A 23 -7.11 2.69 -15.49
CA LYS A 23 -7.56 2.72 -14.09
C LYS A 23 -6.51 2.05 -13.22
N VAL A 24 -6.11 2.72 -12.14
CA VAL A 24 -5.16 2.24 -11.15
C VAL A 24 -5.87 2.15 -9.81
N TRP A 25 -5.56 1.12 -9.03
CA TRP A 25 -5.91 1.04 -7.63
C TRP A 25 -4.65 1.06 -6.79
N ILE A 26 -4.68 1.89 -5.75
CA ILE A 26 -3.67 1.96 -4.69
C ILE A 26 -4.32 1.41 -3.44
N HIS A 27 -3.85 0.27 -2.98
CA HIS A 27 -4.34 -0.38 -1.78
C HIS A 27 -3.36 -0.09 -0.65
N VAL A 28 -3.82 0.54 0.43
CA VAL A 28 -3.01 0.79 1.62
C VAL A 28 -3.55 -0.09 2.74
N ALA A 29 -2.67 -0.76 3.48
CA ALA A 29 -3.03 -1.53 4.65
C ALA A 29 -3.96 -0.73 5.58
N ASP A 30 -4.92 -1.42 6.22
CA ASP A 30 -5.84 -0.79 7.17
C ASP A 30 -5.52 -1.21 8.63
N PRO A 31 -4.59 -0.50 9.32
CA PRO A 31 -4.35 -0.65 10.75
C PRO A 31 -5.58 -0.43 11.63
N THR A 32 -6.56 0.35 11.17
CA THR A 32 -7.75 0.70 11.97
C THR A 32 -8.70 -0.47 12.14
N SER A 33 -8.58 -1.48 11.27
CA SER A 33 -9.23 -2.79 11.44
C SER A 33 -8.73 -3.55 12.68
N LEU A 34 -7.53 -3.24 13.18
CA LEU A 34 -6.90 -3.88 14.34
C LEU A 34 -6.78 -2.96 15.56
N ILE A 35 -6.65 -1.64 15.35
CA ILE A 35 -6.47 -0.64 16.40
C ILE A 35 -7.54 0.44 16.27
N GLN A 36 -8.37 0.61 17.29
CA GLN A 36 -9.35 1.70 17.33
C GLN A 36 -8.77 2.95 18.00
N PRO A 37 -8.90 4.14 17.38
CA PRO A 37 -8.52 5.40 18.03
C PRO A 37 -9.38 5.67 19.28
N GLY A 38 -8.73 5.85 20.44
CA GLY A 38 -9.38 6.38 21.65
C GLY A 38 -10.19 5.40 22.50
N SER A 39 -10.13 4.08 22.29
CA SER A 39 -10.96 3.14 23.07
C SER A 39 -10.47 2.93 24.51
N ILE A 40 -11.04 3.72 25.42
CA ILE A 40 -11.40 3.24 26.76
C ILE A 40 -12.69 2.41 26.54
N VAL A 41 -12.56 1.08 26.56
CA VAL A 41 -13.62 0.05 26.46
C VAL A 41 -14.45 0.00 25.15
N ASP A 42 -14.23 -1.04 24.35
CA ASP A 42 -15.34 -1.78 23.73
C ASP A 42 -15.00 -3.28 23.75
N SER A 43 -15.68 -4.02 24.61
CA SER A 43 -15.52 -5.45 24.83
C SER A 43 -16.33 -6.32 23.85
N THR A 44 -17.02 -5.73 22.87
CA THR A 44 -17.91 -6.50 21.97
C THR A 44 -17.14 -7.28 20.87
N PRO A 45 -17.23 -8.61 20.81
CA PRO A 45 -16.49 -9.40 19.82
C PRO A 45 -16.91 -9.03 18.39
N ARG A 46 -16.00 -8.45 17.61
CA ARG A 46 -16.08 -8.56 16.15
C ARG A 46 -15.37 -9.85 15.76
N PHE A 47 -16.11 -10.73 15.08
CA PHE A 47 -15.76 -12.10 14.67
C PHE A 47 -14.25 -12.41 14.61
N GLY A 48 -13.79 -13.29 15.51
CA GLY A 48 -12.64 -14.18 15.28
C GLY A 48 -11.22 -13.59 15.19
N SER A 49 -10.98 -12.30 15.44
CA SER A 49 -9.62 -11.73 15.32
C SER A 49 -8.70 -12.18 16.48
N PRO A 50 -7.59 -12.91 16.22
CA PRO A 50 -6.64 -13.34 17.24
C PRO A 50 -5.82 -12.18 17.86
N TRP A 51 -5.93 -10.97 17.31
CA TRP A 51 -5.13 -9.79 17.68
C TRP A 51 -5.76 -8.92 18.77
N ARG A 52 -7.00 -9.25 19.21
CA ARG A 52 -7.83 -8.36 20.02
C ARG A 52 -7.30 -8.10 21.45
N SER A 53 -6.67 -9.08 22.10
CA SER A 53 -6.05 -8.87 23.43
C SER A 53 -4.80 -8.00 23.41
N LEU A 54 -4.25 -7.69 22.23
CA LEU A 54 -3.03 -6.87 22.08
C LEU A 54 -3.35 -5.42 21.66
N GLY A 55 -4.56 -5.09 21.20
CA GLY A 55 -4.83 -3.82 20.53
C GLY A 55 -4.83 -2.56 21.40
N LEU A 56 -5.16 -2.67 22.70
CA LEU A 56 -5.40 -1.51 23.58
C LEU A 56 -4.12 -0.76 23.98
N ASP A 57 -3.10 -1.48 24.46
CA ASP A 57 -1.82 -0.87 24.86
C ASP A 57 -1.06 -0.37 23.63
N ASN A 58 -1.21 -1.07 22.50
CA ASN A 58 -0.48 -0.79 21.26
C ASN A 58 -0.93 0.52 20.59
N GLY A 59 -2.22 0.86 20.62
CA GLY A 59 -2.71 2.12 20.05
C GLY A 59 -2.19 3.36 20.81
N ARG A 60 -2.15 3.29 22.14
CA ARG A 60 -1.63 4.38 22.99
C ARG A 60 -0.12 4.55 22.83
N GLU A 61 0.61 3.45 22.78
CA GLU A 61 2.06 3.47 22.57
C GLU A 61 2.41 3.96 21.16
N ALA A 62 1.67 3.56 20.13
CA ALA A 62 1.84 4.07 18.77
C ALA A 62 1.58 5.58 18.69
N MET A 63 0.54 6.09 19.36
CA MET A 63 0.28 7.52 19.45
C MET A 63 1.43 8.27 20.14
N LYS A 64 2.03 7.68 21.18
CA LYS A 64 3.19 8.25 21.89
C LYS A 64 4.45 8.26 21.00
N ARG A 65 4.66 7.23 20.17
CA ARG A 65 5.79 7.13 19.24
C ARG A 65 5.64 8.01 18.00
N GLY A 66 4.43 8.10 17.45
CA GLY A 66 4.07 8.92 16.29
C GLY A 66 4.63 8.46 14.94
N THR A 67 5.79 7.81 14.91
CA THR A 67 6.43 7.29 13.69
C THR A 67 7.39 6.14 14.03
N SER A 68 7.66 5.29 13.03
CA SER A 68 8.82 4.39 13.06
C SER A 68 10.10 5.21 12.84
N ILE A 69 11.17 4.90 13.58
CA ILE A 69 12.48 5.54 13.44
C ILE A 69 13.44 4.56 12.77
N PHE A 70 14.02 4.96 11.65
CA PHE A 70 14.99 4.16 10.90
C PHE A 70 16.40 4.74 11.09
N LEU A 71 17.28 3.98 11.74
CA LEU A 71 18.70 4.29 11.92
C LEU A 71 19.56 3.31 11.10
N PRO A 72 20.82 3.68 10.78
CA PRO A 72 21.72 2.78 10.03
C PRO A 72 21.92 1.40 10.67
N THR A 73 21.76 1.28 11.99
CA THR A 73 22.00 0.05 12.76
C THR A 73 20.76 -0.50 13.45
N ALA A 74 19.63 0.21 13.43
CA ALA A 74 18.44 -0.19 14.17
C ALA A 74 17.17 0.44 13.60
N THR A 75 16.06 -0.29 13.71
CA THR A 75 14.72 0.24 13.47
C THR A 75 13.95 0.21 14.77
N TYR A 76 13.29 1.32 15.11
CA TYR A 76 12.36 1.40 16.24
C TYR A 76 10.95 1.57 15.68
N PRO A 77 10.17 0.49 15.55
CA PRO A 77 8.88 0.54 14.88
C PRO A 77 7.82 1.26 15.73
N MET A 78 6.87 1.91 15.05
CA MET A 78 5.73 2.57 15.68
C MET A 78 4.81 1.58 16.40
N PHE A 79 4.59 0.42 15.77
CA PHE A 79 3.84 -0.70 16.35
C PHE A 79 4.80 -1.82 16.78
N PRO A 80 4.36 -2.73 17.68
CA PRO A 80 5.11 -3.97 17.90
C PRO A 80 5.29 -4.75 16.60
N GLU A 81 6.50 -5.29 16.37
CA GLU A 81 6.88 -5.97 15.11
C GLU A 81 5.87 -7.04 14.70
N LYS A 82 5.41 -7.85 15.65
CA LYS A 82 4.43 -8.90 15.38
C LYS A 82 3.11 -8.34 14.80
N LEU A 83 2.66 -7.18 15.29
CA LEU A 83 1.42 -6.56 14.82
C LEU A 83 1.61 -5.92 13.44
N ALA A 84 2.73 -5.23 13.24
CA ALA A 84 3.10 -4.63 11.96
C ALA A 84 3.24 -5.69 10.86
N MET A 85 4.09 -6.70 11.09
CA MET A 85 4.47 -7.69 10.08
C MET A 85 3.41 -8.78 9.85
N GLU A 86 2.71 -9.25 10.88
CA GLU A 86 1.74 -10.36 10.72
C GLU A 86 0.29 -9.88 10.64
N GLY A 87 -0.04 -8.79 11.32
CA GLY A 87 -1.42 -8.30 11.43
C GLY A 87 -1.78 -7.28 10.36
N MET A 88 -0.90 -6.32 10.09
CA MET A 88 -1.19 -5.16 9.23
C MET A 88 -0.64 -5.32 7.81
N SER A 89 0.48 -6.03 7.65
CA SER A 89 1.15 -6.23 6.35
C SER A 89 0.23 -6.88 5.30
N LEU A 90 0.29 -6.36 4.07
CA LEU A 90 -0.41 -6.91 2.90
C LEU A 90 0.29 -8.16 2.38
N LYS A 91 0.06 -9.30 3.04
CA LYS A 91 0.71 -10.57 2.75
C LYS A 91 0.24 -11.22 1.44
N GLN A 92 1.20 -11.70 0.67
CA GLN A 92 0.93 -12.43 -0.57
C GLN A 92 0.09 -13.69 -0.31
N GLY A 93 -0.97 -13.87 -1.10
CA GLY A 93 -1.85 -15.03 -1.04
C GLY A 93 -2.84 -15.04 0.14
N GLU A 94 -2.82 -14.03 1.01
CA GLU A 94 -3.75 -13.90 2.13
C GLU A 94 -4.82 -12.83 1.87
N LEU A 95 -5.96 -12.91 2.55
CA LEU A 95 -6.96 -11.85 2.54
C LEU A 95 -6.55 -10.75 3.51
N CYS A 96 -6.38 -9.53 3.01
CA CYS A 96 -5.92 -8.38 3.78
C CYS A 96 -6.96 -7.26 3.71
N ASN A 97 -7.21 -6.61 4.86
CA ASN A 97 -8.02 -5.40 4.90
C ASN A 97 -7.19 -4.22 4.41
N ALA A 98 -7.74 -3.45 3.48
CA ALA A 98 -7.08 -2.28 2.92
C ALA A 98 -8.07 -1.13 2.71
N VAL A 99 -7.57 0.09 2.79
CA VAL A 99 -8.23 1.26 2.21
C VAL A 99 -7.74 1.39 0.77
N THR A 100 -8.65 1.31 -0.19
CA THR A 100 -8.32 1.37 -1.61
C THR A 100 -8.70 2.72 -2.19
N VAL A 101 -7.74 3.36 -2.86
CA VAL A 101 -7.97 4.53 -3.72
C VAL A 101 -8.02 4.06 -5.17
N SER A 102 -9.13 4.28 -5.87
CA SER A 102 -9.23 3.99 -7.30
C SER A 102 -9.14 5.28 -8.10
N VAL A 103 -8.30 5.29 -9.14
CA VAL A 103 -8.00 6.48 -9.95
C VAL A 103 -8.13 6.14 -11.43
N VAL A 104 -8.92 6.90 -12.17
CA VAL A 104 -8.96 6.84 -13.64
C VAL A 104 -8.15 8.00 -14.20
N LEU A 105 -7.25 7.71 -15.13
CA LEU A 105 -6.39 8.71 -15.77
C LEU A 105 -6.94 9.13 -17.14
N HIS A 106 -6.89 10.42 -17.42
CA HIS A 106 -6.99 10.93 -18.78
C HIS A 106 -5.71 10.60 -19.58
N SER A 107 -5.79 10.73 -20.91
CA SER A 107 -4.66 10.45 -21.82
C SER A 107 -3.48 11.40 -21.63
N ASP A 108 -3.69 12.57 -21.03
CA ASP A 108 -2.64 13.54 -20.68
C ASP A 108 -1.99 13.25 -19.31
N GLY A 109 -2.50 12.28 -18.55
CA GLY A 109 -2.04 11.92 -17.20
C GLY A 109 -2.67 12.71 -16.06
N SER A 110 -3.67 13.56 -16.34
CA SER A 110 -4.53 14.15 -15.30
C SER A 110 -5.49 13.12 -14.70
N ILE A 111 -6.00 13.40 -13.49
CA ILE A 111 -6.96 12.53 -12.81
C ILE A 111 -8.36 12.87 -13.33
N ALA A 112 -9.04 11.88 -13.91
CA ALA A 112 -10.43 11.99 -14.35
C ALA A 112 -11.41 11.73 -13.19
N GLU A 113 -11.17 10.64 -12.47
CA GLU A 113 -12.05 10.15 -11.40
C GLU A 113 -11.20 9.60 -10.26
N CYS A 114 -11.68 9.77 -9.03
CA CYS A 114 -11.04 9.26 -7.82
C CYS A 114 -12.10 8.78 -6.83
N THR A 115 -11.97 7.57 -6.30
CA THR A 115 -12.81 7.05 -5.21
C THR A 115 -11.93 6.47 -4.10
N VAL A 116 -12.49 6.42 -2.88
CA VAL A 116 -11.83 5.84 -1.70
C VAL A 116 -12.82 4.92 -1.01
N ASP A 117 -12.45 3.66 -0.85
CA ASP A 117 -13.34 2.62 -0.35
C ASP A 117 -12.57 1.66 0.57
N ASN A 118 -13.22 1.20 1.65
CA ASN A 118 -12.71 0.06 2.43
C ASN A 118 -12.85 -1.21 1.60
N SER A 119 -11.84 -2.08 1.67
CA SER A 119 -11.71 -3.23 0.78
C SER A 119 -11.04 -4.42 1.45
N ILE A 120 -11.28 -5.60 0.88
CA ILE A 120 -10.52 -6.81 1.19
C ILE A 120 -9.82 -7.22 -0.10
N ILE A 121 -8.50 -7.31 -0.05
CA ILE A 121 -7.65 -7.65 -1.20
C ILE A 121 -6.90 -8.95 -0.96
N LYS A 122 -6.39 -9.54 -2.05
CA LYS A 122 -5.51 -10.70 -2.00
C LYS A 122 -4.28 -10.43 -2.87
N PRO A 123 -3.19 -9.87 -2.31
CA PRO A 123 -1.98 -9.61 -3.08
C PRO A 123 -1.47 -10.89 -3.75
N THR A 124 -1.22 -10.83 -5.05
CA THR A 124 -0.82 -12.00 -5.86
C THR A 124 0.70 -12.16 -5.95
N TYR A 125 1.42 -11.03 -6.02
CA TYR A 125 2.87 -11.00 -6.16
C TYR A 125 3.48 -9.98 -5.21
N MET A 126 4.58 -10.39 -4.56
CA MET A 126 5.48 -9.50 -3.83
C MET A 126 6.75 -9.35 -4.66
N LEU A 127 6.99 -8.16 -5.19
CA LEU A 127 8.12 -7.87 -6.07
C LEU A 127 9.10 -6.92 -5.38
N THR A 128 10.39 -7.20 -5.51
CA THR A 128 11.44 -6.20 -5.26
C THR A 128 11.55 -5.25 -6.46
N TYR A 129 12.13 -4.08 -6.26
CA TYR A 129 12.38 -3.12 -7.36
C TYR A 129 13.20 -3.73 -8.49
N GLU A 130 14.20 -4.56 -8.15
CA GLU A 130 15.04 -5.25 -9.12
C GLU A 130 14.20 -6.23 -9.95
N SER A 131 13.41 -7.08 -9.29
CA SER A 131 12.55 -8.04 -9.98
C SER A 131 11.50 -7.37 -10.88
N ALA A 132 10.85 -6.29 -10.40
CA ALA A 132 9.91 -5.52 -11.20
C ALA A 132 10.59 -4.86 -12.42
N SER A 133 11.80 -4.34 -12.24
CA SER A 133 12.58 -3.73 -13.32
C SER A 133 13.00 -4.76 -14.37
N GLU A 134 13.43 -5.95 -13.95
CA GLU A 134 13.77 -7.05 -14.84
C GLU A 134 12.55 -7.53 -15.62
N LEU A 135 11.41 -7.74 -14.97
CA LEU A 135 10.16 -8.14 -15.63
C LEU A 135 9.72 -7.11 -16.69
N LEU A 136 9.87 -5.82 -16.41
CA LEU A 136 9.60 -4.76 -17.37
C LEU A 136 10.57 -4.78 -18.57
N HIS A 137 11.85 -5.09 -18.35
CA HIS A 137 12.86 -5.19 -19.43
C HIS A 137 12.65 -6.41 -20.32
N LEU A 138 12.29 -7.56 -19.74
CA LEU A 138 12.03 -8.80 -20.48
C LEU A 138 10.80 -8.69 -21.39
N ASN A 139 9.92 -7.71 -21.14
CA ASN A 139 8.73 -7.40 -21.94
C ASN A 139 7.82 -8.62 -22.16
N LEU A 140 7.74 -9.52 -21.18
CA LEU A 140 6.93 -10.74 -21.23
C LEU A 140 5.45 -10.39 -21.49
N GLU A 141 4.77 -11.11 -22.39
CA GLU A 141 3.37 -10.85 -22.72
C GLU A 141 2.42 -11.11 -21.54
N GLU A 142 2.84 -11.97 -20.60
CA GLU A 142 2.05 -12.41 -19.46
C GLU A 142 1.90 -11.32 -18.37
N GLU A 143 2.82 -10.35 -18.30
CA GLU A 143 2.86 -9.30 -17.26
C GLU A 143 2.13 -8.01 -17.71
N VAL A 144 0.88 -8.15 -18.15
CA VAL A 144 0.08 -7.04 -18.71
C VAL A 144 -0.13 -5.92 -17.69
N GLU A 145 -0.43 -6.27 -16.44
CA GLU A 145 -0.73 -5.31 -15.39
C GLU A 145 0.49 -4.45 -15.00
N LEU A 146 1.66 -5.06 -14.88
CA LEU A 146 2.90 -4.34 -14.58
C LEU A 146 3.27 -3.34 -15.68
N LYS A 147 3.02 -3.69 -16.95
CA LYS A 147 3.18 -2.76 -18.08
C LYS A 147 2.21 -1.59 -18.00
N ILE A 148 0.94 -1.84 -17.67
CA ILE A 148 -0.07 -0.78 -17.49
C ILE A 148 0.34 0.16 -16.34
N LEU A 149 0.83 -0.38 -15.23
CA LEU A 149 1.34 0.41 -14.10
C LEU A 149 2.54 1.28 -14.52
N SER A 150 3.48 0.73 -15.29
CA SER A 150 4.63 1.48 -15.83
C SER A 150 4.18 2.62 -16.75
N GLU A 151 3.21 2.37 -17.64
CA GLU A 151 2.63 3.40 -18.49
C GLU A 151 1.90 4.50 -17.70
N ALA A 152 1.12 4.11 -16.68
CA ALA A 152 0.46 5.05 -15.78
C ALA A 152 1.47 5.94 -15.04
N ALA A 153 2.55 5.34 -14.55
CA ALA A 153 3.65 6.06 -13.90
C ALA A 153 4.30 7.07 -14.85
N ALA A 154 4.55 6.68 -16.11
CA ALA A 154 5.10 7.55 -17.14
C ALA A 154 4.16 8.71 -17.49
N LEU A 155 2.84 8.45 -17.61
CA LEU A 155 1.82 9.49 -17.81
C LEU A 155 1.81 10.50 -16.66
N ARG A 156 1.74 10.02 -15.41
CA ARG A 156 1.77 10.86 -14.21
C ARG A 156 3.05 11.68 -14.09
N LEU A 157 4.20 11.11 -14.44
CA LEU A 157 5.48 11.82 -14.44
C LEU A 157 5.50 12.96 -15.46
N ARG A 158 5.07 12.71 -16.72
CA ARG A 158 4.98 13.75 -17.75
C ARG A 158 4.02 14.86 -17.33
N TRP A 159 2.84 14.50 -16.83
CA TRP A 159 1.86 15.46 -16.33
C TRP A 159 2.45 16.32 -15.22
N ARG A 160 3.08 15.73 -14.20
CA ARG A 160 3.72 16.48 -13.09
C ARG A 160 4.80 17.44 -13.56
N ARG A 161 5.64 17.04 -14.53
CA ARG A 161 6.69 17.90 -15.10
C ARG A 161 6.12 19.14 -15.79
N ASN A 162 4.96 19.01 -16.44
CA ASN A 162 4.30 20.12 -17.12
C ASN A 162 3.60 21.09 -16.14
N GLN A 163 3.37 20.69 -14.89
CA GLN A 163 2.67 21.48 -13.87
C GLN A 163 3.63 22.32 -12.99
N VAL A 164 4.90 22.48 -13.39
CA VAL A 164 5.94 23.28 -12.68
C VAL A 164 6.16 22.81 -11.23
N TRP A 165 6.14 21.50 -10.99
CA TRP A 165 6.55 20.95 -9.68
C TRP A 165 8.07 20.81 -9.64
N LEU A 166 8.68 21.23 -8.53
CA LEU A 166 10.07 20.91 -8.22
C LEU A 166 10.21 19.39 -8.17
N ASN A 167 10.92 18.83 -9.15
CA ASN A 167 11.46 17.49 -9.03
C ASN A 167 12.47 17.49 -7.88
N LEU A 168 12.04 17.07 -6.69
CA LEU A 168 12.92 16.77 -5.57
C LEU A 168 13.58 15.41 -5.82
N ILE A 169 14.36 15.32 -6.90
CA ILE A 169 15.21 14.15 -7.16
C ILE A 169 16.54 14.47 -6.47
N LYS A 170 16.84 13.75 -5.39
CA LYS A 170 18.22 13.53 -4.93
C LYS A 170 18.71 12.22 -5.52
#